data_AF-A0A4V6I904-F1
#
_entry.id   AF-A0A4V6I904-F1
#
_cell.length_a   1.000
_cell.length_b   1.000
_cell.length_c   1.000
_cell.angle_alpha   90.00
_cell.angle_beta   90.00
_cell.angle_gamma   90.00
#
_symmetry.space_group_name_H-M   'P 1'
#
loop_
_entity.id
_entity.type
_entity.pdbx_description
1 polymer ?
#
loop_
_entity_poly.entity_id
_entity_poly.type
_entity_poly.pdbx_seq_one_letter_code
_entity_poly.pdbx_strand_id
1 'polypeptide(L)'
;MNFRLFGCSIGSCGSMRAASFLLAIGIAICCQSLPSAQYVNGKAFYLRQYVECKGGKVFEIQHVQDIDQCKEACVNHNCAAVNLFQLGEFDFMCEILAYVRTYEYQQGAACYLTY
;
A
#
# COMPACT_ATOMS: atom_id res chain seq x y z
N MET A 1 -10.57 -0.05 -7.83
CA MET A 1 -10.39 0.99 -6.79
C MET A 1 -9.09 1.70 -7.09
N ASN A 2 -9.01 3.04 -7.01
CA ASN A 2 -7.79 3.79 -7.38
C ASN A 2 -6.73 3.63 -6.28
N PHE A 3 -5.69 2.83 -6.53
CA PHE A 3 -4.53 2.69 -5.65
C PHE A 3 -3.65 3.95 -5.73
N ARG A 4 -3.92 4.95 -4.89
CA ARG A 4 -2.88 5.92 -4.55
C ARG A 4 -2.06 5.34 -3.41
N LEU A 5 -0.85 4.86 -3.73
CA LEU A 5 0.17 4.50 -2.73
C LEU A 5 0.60 5.72 -1.87
N PHE A 6 0.22 6.94 -2.27
CA PHE A 6 0.67 8.19 -1.66
C PHE A 6 -0.50 9.16 -1.38
N GLY A 7 -0.72 9.41 -0.09
CA GLY A 7 -1.53 10.48 0.51
C GLY A 7 -1.69 10.18 2.01
N CYS A 8 -1.08 10.88 2.97
CA CYS A 8 -0.82 12.32 3.07
C CYS A 8 0.61 12.65 3.51
N SER A 9 1.09 13.79 3.01
CA SER A 9 2.30 14.48 3.48
C SER A 9 2.17 14.91 4.95
N ILE A 10 3.26 14.78 5.69
CA ILE A 10 3.47 15.39 7.01
C ILE A 10 3.52 16.91 6.79
N GLY A 11 2.48 17.63 7.21
CA GLY A 11 2.41 19.08 7.05
C GLY A 11 1.25 19.70 7.82
N SER A 12 1.54 20.10 9.06
CA SER A 12 0.80 21.13 9.82
C SER A 12 -0.63 20.82 10.27
N CYS A 13 -0.76 19.92 11.25
CA CYS A 13 -1.87 20.00 12.21
C CYS A 13 -1.60 21.19 13.14
N GLY A 14 -1.99 22.40 12.73
CA GLY A 14 -1.78 23.60 13.54
C GLY A 14 -2.46 24.83 12.98
N SER A 15 -3.73 25.04 13.38
CA SER A 15 -4.26 26.34 13.82
C SER A 15 -5.74 26.19 14.17
N MET A 16 -6.03 25.93 15.45
CA MET A 16 -7.36 26.19 16.01
C MET A 16 -7.45 27.70 16.29
N ARG A 17 -8.02 28.49 15.37
CA ARG A 17 -8.57 29.81 15.71
C ARG A 17 -9.77 30.18 14.83
N ALA A 18 -10.81 30.62 15.53
CA ALA A 18 -11.91 31.50 15.09
C ALA A 18 -12.86 30.89 14.03
N ALA A 19 -14.08 30.51 14.42
CA ALA A 19 -15.25 31.37 14.67
C ALA A 19 -16.07 31.63 13.39
N SER A 20 -17.39 31.47 13.57
CA SER A 20 -18.48 32.06 12.80
C SER A 20 -18.86 31.44 11.45
N PHE A 21 -19.91 30.59 11.55
CA PHE A 21 -21.18 30.68 10.81
C PHE A 21 -21.16 30.94 9.29
N LEU A 22 -21.72 29.94 8.59
CA LEU A 22 -22.47 29.96 7.31
C LEU A 22 -21.70 29.62 6.02
N LEU A 23 -22.16 28.53 5.40
CA LEU A 23 -21.98 28.05 4.02
C LEU A 23 -20.56 27.65 3.55
N ALA A 24 -20.24 26.37 3.71
CA ALA A 24 -19.41 25.63 2.76
C ALA A 24 -19.78 24.14 2.80
N ILE A 25 -20.81 23.75 2.05
CA ILE A 25 -21.03 22.35 1.66
C ILE A 25 -20.10 22.10 0.47
N GLY A 26 -19.04 21.31 0.65
CA GLY A 26 -18.11 21.04 -0.46
C GLY A 26 -16.86 20.27 -0.08
N ILE A 27 -17.00 18.95 0.01
CA ILE A 27 -15.97 17.92 -0.22
C ILE A 27 -14.72 17.93 0.68
N ALA A 28 -14.89 17.46 1.92
CA ALA A 28 -13.82 16.75 2.62
C ALA A 28 -13.69 15.33 2.02
N ILE A 29 -12.97 15.21 0.89
CA ILE A 29 -12.73 13.93 0.20
C ILE A 29 -11.75 13.09 1.04
N CYS A 30 -12.32 12.12 1.76
CA CYS A 30 -11.80 10.78 2.03
C CYS A 30 -10.28 10.65 2.30
N CYS A 31 -9.82 11.08 3.47
CA CYS A 31 -8.66 10.46 4.11
C CYS A 31 -9.04 9.05 4.57
N GLN A 32 -9.11 8.08 3.65
CA GLN A 32 -9.25 6.67 4.02
C GLN A 32 -7.88 6.15 4.42
N SER A 33 -7.67 5.96 5.73
CA SER A 33 -6.56 5.14 6.20
C SER A 33 -6.69 3.77 5.55
N LEU A 34 -5.70 3.40 4.72
CA LEU A 34 -5.61 2.03 4.23
C LEU A 34 -5.58 1.09 5.44
N PRO A 35 -6.46 0.09 5.50
CA PRO A 35 -6.50 -0.83 6.63
C PRO A 35 -5.14 -1.51 6.75
N SER A 36 -4.60 -1.51 7.97
CA SER A 36 -3.28 -2.06 8.28
C SER A 36 -3.19 -3.56 8.03
N ALA A 37 -4.34 -4.27 8.05
CA ALA A 37 -4.47 -5.67 7.71
C ALA A 37 -5.55 -5.86 6.64
N GLN A 38 -5.23 -6.66 5.62
CA GLN A 38 -6.12 -7.01 4.50
C GLN A 38 -6.14 -8.53 4.36
N TYR A 39 -7.28 -9.12 4.04
CA TYR A 39 -7.41 -10.58 4.01
C TYR A 39 -7.73 -11.07 2.60
N VAL A 40 -6.99 -12.07 2.14
CA VAL A 40 -7.26 -12.77 0.87
C VAL A 40 -7.22 -14.27 1.15
N ASN A 41 -8.31 -14.98 0.84
CA ASN A 41 -8.46 -16.41 1.09
C ASN A 41 -8.11 -16.85 2.53
N GLY A 42 -8.46 -16.04 3.52
CA GLY A 42 -8.17 -16.29 4.93
C GLY A 42 -6.73 -15.98 5.37
N LYS A 43 -5.84 -15.59 4.44
CA LYS A 43 -4.47 -15.15 4.77
C LYS A 43 -4.45 -13.65 5.04
N ALA A 44 -3.81 -13.24 6.13
CA ALA A 44 -3.66 -11.83 6.50
C ALA A 44 -2.44 -11.20 5.83
N PHE A 45 -2.61 -9.98 5.33
CA PHE A 45 -1.57 -9.16 4.72
C PHE A 45 -1.46 -7.83 5.47
N TYR A 46 -0.28 -7.54 6.01
CA TYR A 46 -0.01 -6.34 6.79
C TYR A 46 0.77 -5.31 5.98
N LEU A 47 0.20 -4.12 5.81
CA LEU A 47 0.77 -3.06 4.99
C LEU A 47 1.89 -2.29 5.73
N ARG A 48 3.03 -2.16 5.07
CA ARG A 48 4.12 -1.22 5.38
C ARG A 48 4.30 -0.28 4.20
N GLN A 49 3.93 0.99 4.36
CA GLN A 49 4.09 2.00 3.31
C GLN A 49 5.52 2.55 3.27
N TYR A 50 5.94 3.08 2.12
CA TYR A 50 7.25 3.72 1.90
C TYR A 50 8.45 2.79 2.10
N VAL A 51 8.23 1.48 2.01
CA VAL A 51 9.27 0.48 2.19
C VAL A 51 9.10 -0.65 1.19
N GLU A 52 10.22 -1.21 0.80
CA GLU A 52 10.28 -2.51 0.13
C GLU A 52 10.80 -3.57 1.11
N CYS A 53 10.30 -4.79 0.99
CA CYS A 53 10.86 -5.95 1.64
C CYS A 53 11.97 -6.54 0.78
N LYS A 54 13.16 -6.72 1.34
CA LYS A 54 14.26 -7.42 0.68
C LYS A 54 14.24 -8.88 1.11
N GLY A 55 14.35 -9.79 0.15
CA GLY A 55 14.11 -11.19 0.41
C GLY A 55 14.39 -12.09 -0.80
N GLY A 56 13.93 -13.34 -0.70
CA GLY A 56 14.01 -14.30 -1.79
C GLY A 56 12.87 -14.10 -2.77
N LYS A 57 13.09 -13.29 -3.81
CA LYS A 57 12.12 -13.10 -4.90
C LYS A 57 11.91 -14.39 -5.67
N VAL A 58 10.65 -14.80 -5.80
CA VAL A 58 10.25 -15.99 -6.57
C VAL A 58 9.48 -15.64 -7.83
N PHE A 59 8.78 -14.52 -7.84
CA PHE A 59 7.93 -14.13 -8.95
C PHE A 59 7.80 -12.61 -9.06
N GLU A 60 7.55 -12.13 -10.26
CA GLU A 60 7.25 -10.73 -10.55
C GLU A 60 6.04 -10.65 -11.47
N ILE A 61 5.16 -9.68 -11.22
CA ILE A 61 4.01 -9.39 -12.06
C ILE A 61 4.07 -7.91 -12.42
N GLN A 62 4.09 -7.60 -13.71
CA GLN A 62 4.12 -6.23 -14.24
C GLN A 62 2.72 -5.80 -14.69
N HIS A 63 2.51 -4.49 -14.81
CA HIS A 63 1.26 -3.88 -15.29
C HIS A 63 0.02 -4.34 -14.50
N VAL A 64 0.17 -4.40 -13.19
CA VAL A 64 -0.89 -4.83 -12.28
C VAL A 64 -1.90 -3.70 -12.10
N GLN A 65 -3.18 -4.02 -12.31
CA GLN A 65 -4.28 -3.06 -12.11
C GLN A 65 -4.75 -2.99 -10.66
N ASP A 66 -4.66 -4.12 -9.94
CA ASP A 66 -5.12 -4.25 -8.56
C ASP A 66 -4.15 -5.12 -7.74
N ILE A 67 -3.81 -4.67 -6.53
CA ILE A 67 -2.95 -5.41 -5.60
C ILE A 67 -3.50 -6.81 -5.29
N ASP A 68 -4.81 -7.03 -5.39
CA ASP A 68 -5.42 -8.32 -5.07
C ASP A 68 -4.89 -9.43 -6.00
N GLN A 69 -4.56 -9.11 -7.25
CA GLN A 69 -3.86 -10.05 -8.16
C GLN A 69 -2.52 -10.52 -7.58
N CYS A 70 -1.77 -9.61 -6.95
CA CYS A 70 -0.48 -9.93 -6.34
C CYS A 70 -0.63 -10.73 -5.04
N LYS A 71 -1.64 -10.40 -4.23
CA LYS A 71 -1.94 -11.16 -3.00
C LYS A 71 -2.41 -12.56 -3.32
N GLU A 72 -3.28 -12.73 -4.31
CA GLU A 72 -3.71 -14.04 -4.79
C GLU A 72 -2.53 -14.87 -5.31
N ALA A 73 -1.65 -14.28 -6.11
CA ALA A 73 -0.42 -14.94 -6.54
C ALA A 73 0.45 -15.36 -5.35
N CYS A 74 0.61 -14.48 -4.35
CA CYS A 74 1.32 -14.83 -3.12
C CYS A 74 0.69 -16.00 -2.37
N VAL A 75 -0.64 -16.05 -2.25
CA VAL A 75 -1.36 -17.15 -1.61
C VAL A 75 -1.10 -18.45 -2.37
N ASN A 76 -1.20 -18.44 -3.70
CA ASN A 76 -0.96 -19.61 -4.55
C ASN A 76 0.49 -20.14 -4.47
N HIS A 77 1.45 -19.25 -4.21
CA HIS A 77 2.87 -19.58 -4.08
C HIS A 77 3.34 -19.74 -2.63
N ASN A 78 2.43 -19.72 -1.64
CA ASN A 78 2.76 -19.74 -0.21
C ASN A 78 3.89 -18.75 0.17
N CYS A 79 3.77 -17.51 -0.31
CA CYS A 79 4.80 -16.50 -0.14
C CYS A 79 4.83 -15.92 1.30
N ALA A 80 5.90 -15.23 1.67
CA ALA A 80 6.02 -14.51 2.94
C ALA A 80 5.68 -13.02 2.83
N ALA A 81 5.87 -12.41 1.66
CA ALA A 81 5.54 -11.00 1.44
C ALA A 81 5.35 -10.65 -0.04
N VAL A 82 4.66 -9.53 -0.27
CA VAL A 82 4.48 -8.92 -1.59
C VAL A 82 5.01 -7.50 -1.54
N ASN A 83 5.95 -7.16 -2.41
CA ASN A 83 6.25 -5.75 -2.70
C ASN A 83 5.31 -5.26 -3.79
N LEU A 84 4.78 -4.05 -3.63
CA LEU A 84 4.08 -3.30 -4.67
C LEU A 84 4.88 -2.04 -4.97
N PHE A 85 5.27 -1.86 -6.22
CA PHE A 85 6.00 -0.70 -6.72
C PHE A 85 5.13 0.08 -7.68
N GLN A 86 5.07 1.39 -7.48
CA GLN A 86 4.50 2.32 -8.44
C GLN A 86 5.55 2.67 -9.50
N LEU A 87 5.31 2.28 -10.74
CA LEU A 87 6.16 2.60 -11.89
C LEU A 87 5.73 3.91 -12.58
N GLY A 88 4.44 4.27 -12.47
CA GLY A 88 3.86 5.49 -13.03
C GLY A 88 2.57 5.88 -12.31
N GLU A 89 1.84 6.88 -12.82
CA GLU A 89 0.60 7.35 -12.18
C GLU A 89 -0.46 6.24 -12.05
N PHE A 90 -0.51 5.33 -13.02
CA PHE A 90 -1.44 4.20 -13.07
C PHE A 90 -0.76 2.87 -13.41
N ASP A 91 0.57 2.80 -13.30
CA ASP A 91 1.33 1.59 -13.64
C ASP A 91 2.00 1.06 -12.38
N PHE A 92 1.72 -0.21 -12.09
CA PHE A 92 2.20 -0.89 -10.89
C PHE A 92 2.82 -2.23 -11.24
N MET A 93 3.82 -2.60 -10.46
CA MET A 93 4.48 -3.89 -10.51
C MET A 93 4.50 -4.47 -9.11
N CYS A 94 4.43 -5.79 -8.99
CA CYS A 94 4.65 -6.44 -7.70
C CYS A 94 5.65 -7.57 -7.78
N GLU A 95 6.35 -7.77 -6.66
CA GLU A 95 7.26 -8.87 -6.46
C GLU A 95 6.74 -9.77 -5.35
N ILE A 96 6.77 -11.07 -5.59
CA ILE A 96 6.38 -12.10 -4.63
C ILE A 96 7.66 -12.66 -3.99
N LEU A 97 7.72 -12.62 -2.66
CA LEU A 97 8.89 -13.03 -1.88
C LEU A 97 8.58 -14.32 -1.10
N ALA A 98 9.42 -15.35 -1.23
CA ALA A 98 9.32 -16.57 -0.43
C ALA A 98 9.72 -16.36 1.03
N TYR A 99 10.63 -15.43 1.30
CA TYR A 99 11.03 -15.03 2.65
C TYR A 99 11.47 -13.57 2.65
N VAL A 100 11.41 -12.91 3.81
CA VAL A 100 11.89 -11.53 4.02
C VAL A 100 13.13 -11.57 4.92
N ARG A 101 14.17 -10.81 4.56
CA ARG A 101 15.42 -10.65 5.33
C ARG A 101 15.51 -9.28 5.99
N THR A 102 15.27 -8.23 5.21
CA THR A 102 15.40 -6.84 5.66
C THR A 102 14.32 -5.97 5.02
N TYR A 103 14.25 -4.73 5.47
CA TYR A 103 13.36 -3.71 4.92
C TYR A 103 14.21 -2.53 4.49
N GLU A 104 13.93 -1.98 3.31
CA GLU A 104 14.61 -0.80 2.81
C GLU A 104 13.59 0.29 2.50
N TYR A 105 13.95 1.53 2.80
CA TYR A 105 13.11 2.67 2.45
C TYR A 105 13.13 2.84 0.94
N GLN A 106 11.95 2.82 0.33
CA GLN A 106 11.80 2.99 -1.11
C GLN A 106 10.54 3.83 -1.37
N GLN A 107 10.76 5.05 -1.85
CA GLN A 107 9.66 5.88 -2.32
C GLN A 107 9.03 5.22 -3.55
N GLY A 108 7.70 5.25 -3.65
CA GLY A 108 6.96 4.50 -4.66
C GLY A 108 6.64 3.06 -4.27
N ALA A 109 7.12 2.54 -3.12
CA ALA A 109 6.92 1.14 -2.73
C ALA A 109 6.04 0.95 -1.49
N ALA A 110 5.41 -0.22 -1.42
CA ALA A 110 4.80 -0.76 -0.23
C ALA A 110 5.11 -2.24 -0.10
N CYS A 111 5.31 -2.71 1.12
CA CYS A 111 5.44 -4.13 1.42
C CYS A 111 4.22 -4.64 2.20
N TYR A 112 3.64 -5.73 1.73
CA TYR A 112 2.58 -6.49 2.38
C TYR A 112 3.14 -7.79 2.94
N LEU A 113 3.27 -7.88 4.27
CA LEU A 113 3.75 -9.07 4.96
C LEU A 113 2.63 -10.05 5.21
N THR A 114 2.88 -11.35 5.01
CA THR A 114 1.96 -12.41 5.43
C THR A 114 2.53 -13.15 6.62
N TYR A 115 1.73 -13.31 7.67
CA TYR A 115 2.03 -14.16 8.83
C TYR A 115 1.10 -15.37 8.85
#